data_AF-A0A2B4MK29-F1
#
_entry.id   AF-A0A2B4MK29-F1
#
_cell.length_a   1.000
_cell.length_b   1.000
_cell.length_c   1.000
_cell.angle_alpha   90.00
_cell.angle_beta   90.00
_cell.angle_gamma   90.00
#
_symmetry.space_group_name_H-M   'P 1'
#
loop_
_entity.id
_entity.type
_entity.pdbx_description
1 polymer ?
#
loop_
_entity_poly.entity_id
_entity_poly.type
_entity_poly.pdbx_seq_one_letter_code
_entity_poly.pdbx_strand_id
1 'polypeptide(L)' 'MFHVIFEFHDGEKTSVPVKSTSVKEIMESLKKQLESNVYFVLLDDFMIRSEEIRSIRVLERGEK' A
#
# COMPACT_ATOMS: atom_id res chain seq x y z
N MET A 1 -14.43 -0.85 -0.34
CA MET A 1 -13.40 0.04 0.25
C MET A 1 -12.33 -0.84 0.83
N PHE A 2 -11.08 -0.63 0.44
CA PHE A 2 -9.96 -1.46 0.84
C PHE A 2 -9.08 -0.71 1.83
N HIS A 3 -8.36 -1.44 2.66
CA HIS A 3 -7.32 -0.90 3.52
C HIS A 3 -5.99 -1.47 3.06
N VAL A 4 -5.07 -0.60 2.66
CA VAL A 4 -3.69 -0.97 2.39
C VAL A 4 -2.90 -0.76 3.67
N ILE A 5 -2.37 -1.84 4.21
CA ILE A 5 -1.52 -1.83 5.40
C ILE A 5 -0.08 -1.84 4.96
N PHE A 6 0.67 -0.82 5.37
CA PHE A 6 2.12 -0.80 5.24
C PHE A 6 2.74 -1.14 6.59
N GLU A 7 3.72 -2.01 6.59
CA GLU A 7 4.59 -2.29 7.73
C GLU A 7 5.98 -1.75 7.40
N PHE A 8 6.56 -0.97 8.31
CA PHE A 8 7.86 -0.33 8.12
C PHE A 8 8.98 -1.14 8.76
N HIS A 9 10.23 -0.76 8.47
CA HIS A 9 11.40 -1.43 9.02
C HIS A 9 11.54 -1.31 10.55
N ASP A 10 11.01 -0.24 11.15
CA ASP A 10 10.94 -0.05 12.61
C ASP A 10 9.80 -0.86 13.29
N GLY A 11 8.95 -1.52 12.49
CA GLY A 11 7.80 -2.28 12.95
C GLY A 11 6.52 -1.48 13.11
N GLU A 12 6.54 -0.16 12.89
CA GLU A 12 5.32 0.65 12.82
C GLU A 12 4.45 0.22 11.64
N LYS A 13 3.14 0.41 11.80
CA LYS A 13 2.14 0.06 10.79
C LYS A 13 1.21 1.22 10.55
N THR A 14 0.93 1.50 9.29
CA THR A 14 -0.10 2.45 8.89
C THR A 14 -1.15 1.78 8.02
N SER A 15 -2.39 2.24 8.10
CA SER A 15 -3.51 1.78 7.28
C SER A 15 -4.02 2.93 6.44
N VAL A 16 -3.93 2.78 5.12
CA VAL A 16 -4.42 3.76 4.16
C VAL A 16 -5.72 3.25 3.55
N PRO A 17 -6.85 3.94 3.76
CA PRO A 17 -8.10 3.60 3.10
C PRO A 17 -8.03 3.95 1.61
N VAL A 18 -8.30 2.96 0.75
CA VAL A 18 -8.31 3.14 -0.71
C VAL A 18 -9.68 2.94 -1.30
N LYS A 19 -10.07 3.90 -2.15
CA LYS A 19 -11.26 3.79 -3.01
C LYS A 19 -10.88 3.08 -4.30
N SER A 20 -10.94 1.75 -4.29
CA SER A 20 -10.76 0.92 -5.48
C SER A 20 -11.86 -0.14 -5.56
N THR A 21 -12.01 -0.71 -6.76
CA THR A 21 -12.96 -1.78 -7.11
C THR A 21 -12.41 -3.18 -6.91
N SER A 22 -11.08 -3.36 -6.83
CA SER A 22 -10.47 -4.68 -6.65
C SER A 22 -9.10 -4.64 -5.98
N VAL A 23 -8.79 -5.66 -5.16
CA VAL A 23 -7.44 -5.92 -4.62
C VAL A 23 -6.39 -6.03 -5.73
N LYS A 24 -6.76 -6.65 -6.86
CA LYS A 24 -5.84 -6.86 -7.98
C LYS A 24 -5.35 -5.54 -8.56
N GLU A 25 -6.25 -4.57 -8.73
CA GLU A 25 -5.91 -3.24 -9.25
C GLU A 25 -4.98 -2.48 -8.30
N ILE A 26 -5.24 -2.56 -6.98
CA ILE A 26 -4.39 -1.96 -5.95
C ILE A 26 -2.97 -2.56 -6.01
N MET A 27 -2.89 -3.89 -6.03
CA MET A 27 -1.60 -4.61 -6.04
C MET A 27 -0.82 -4.37 -7.34
N GLU A 28 -1.47 -4.32 -8.51
CA GLU A 28 -0.80 -4.00 -9.77
C GLU A 28 -0.25 -2.56 -9.77
N SER A 29 -1.01 -1.59 -9.23
CA SER A 29 -0.54 -0.21 -9.10
C SER A 29 0.69 -0.11 -8.19
N LEU A 30 0.62 -0.72 -7.01
CA LEU A 30 1.73 -0.79 -6.06
C LEU A 30 2.96 -1.47 -6.67
N LYS A 31 2.75 -2.60 -7.35
CA LYS A 31 3.82 -3.35 -8.00
C LYS A 31 4.51 -2.51 -9.07
N LYS A 32 3.76 -1.83 -9.94
CA LYS A 32 4.34 -0.94 -10.97
C LYS A 32 5.19 0.18 -10.39
N GLN A 33 4.74 0.76 -9.27
CA GLN A 33 5.50 1.79 -8.57
C GLN A 33 6.81 1.21 -8.02
N LEU A 34 6.74 0.11 -7.26
CA LEU A 34 7.91 -0.53 -6.67
C LEU A 34 8.92 -1.06 -7.71
N GLU A 35 8.44 -1.63 -8.83
CA GLU A 35 9.30 -2.09 -9.93
C GLU A 35 9.95 -0.95 -10.70
N SER A 36 9.31 0.24 -10.73
CA SER A 36 9.87 1.43 -11.39
C SER A 36 10.97 2.11 -10.57
N ASN A 37 11.42 1.49 -9.48
CA ASN A 37 12.48 2.00 -8.58
C ASN A 37 12.19 3.42 -8.09
N VAL A 38 10.90 3.73 -7.90
CA VAL A 38 10.46 5.05 -7.43
C VAL A 38 10.91 5.26 -5.99
N TYR A 39 11.34 6.48 -5.69
CA TYR A 39 11.73 6.84 -4.33
C TYR A 39 10.51 6.93 -3.38
N PHE A 40 9.30 7.18 -3.93
CA PHE A 40 8.05 7.27 -3.16
C PHE A 40 6.94 6.41 -3.75
N VAL A 41 6.19 5.72 -2.89
CA VAL A 41 4.89 5.11 -3.22
C VAL A 41 3.80 6.12 -2.91
N LEU A 42 2.92 6.33 -3.88
CA LEU A 42 1.74 7.19 -3.81
C LEU A 42 0.48 6.34 -3.83
N LEU A 43 -0.40 6.59 -2.86
CA LEU A 43 -1.64 5.85 -2.70
C LEU A 43 -2.72 6.80 -2.14
N ASP A 44 -3.67 7.19 -3.01
CA ASP A 44 -4.57 8.32 -2.75
C ASP A 44 -3.79 9.57 -2.29
N ASP A 45 -4.08 10.13 -1.11
CA ASP A 45 -3.39 11.29 -0.52
C ASP A 45 -2.20 10.90 0.38
N PHE A 46 -1.84 9.60 0.42
CA PHE A 46 -0.74 9.10 1.24
C PHE A 46 0.53 8.89 0.40
N MET A 47 1.64 9.41 0.90
CA MET A 47 2.96 9.28 0.28
C MET A 47 3.94 8.70 1.30
N ILE A 48 4.73 7.73 0.85
CA ILE A 48 5.74 7.08 1.69
C ILE A 48 6.99 6.73 0.88
N ARG A 49 8.18 6.78 1.49
CA ARG A 49 9.39 6.33 0.81
C ARG A 49 9.41 4.81 0.68
N SER A 50 9.71 4.32 -0.51
CA SER A 50 9.73 2.89 -0.81
C SER A 50 10.75 2.13 0.05
N GLU A 51 11.87 2.75 0.41
CA GLU A 51 12.92 2.19 1.27
C GLU A 51 12.50 1.99 2.73
N GLU A 52 11.46 2.68 3.20
CA GLU A 52 10.95 2.54 4.58
C GLU A 52 9.98 1.35 4.69
N ILE A 53 9.48 0.83 3.57
CA ILE A 53 8.46 -0.21 3.51
C ILE A 53 9.10 -1.60 3.62
N ARG A 54 8.76 -2.31 4.69
CA ARG A 54 9.11 -3.72 4.87
C ARG A 54 8.12 -4.64 4.17
N SER A 55 6.81 -4.37 4.29
CA SER A 55 5.77 -5.17 3.61
C SER A 55 4.50 -4.38 3.36
N ILE A 56 3.71 -4.81 2.37
CA ILE A 56 2.41 -4.24 2.04
C ILE A 56 1.36 -5.35 2.01
N ARG A 57 0.19 -5.10 2.58
CA ARG A 57 -0.97 -6.01 2.55
C ARG A 57 -2.23 -5.22 2.19
N VAL A 58 -3.18 -5.86 1.54
CA VAL A 58 -4.47 -5.24 1.20
C VAL A 58 -5.57 -6.05 1.86
N LEU A 59 -6.43 -5.39 2.62
CA LEU A 59 -7.59 -5.99 3.27
C LEU A 59 -8.88 -5.40 2.69
N GLU A 60 -9.84 -6.25 2.36
CA GLU A 60 -11.19 -5.79 2.04
C GLU A 60 -11.95 -5.49 3.35
N ARG A 61 -12.70 -4.38 3.38
CA ARG A 61 -13.57 -4.08 4.51
C ARG A 61 -14.67 -5.14 4.60
N GLY A 62 -14.46 -6.17 5.43
CA GLY A 62 -15.37 -7.31 5.59
C GLY A 62 -14.71 -8.62 5.98
N GLU A 63 -13.39 -8.77 5.80
CA GLU A 63 -12.65 -9.93 6.32
C GLU A 63 -12.46 -9.76 7.84
N LYS A 64 -13.15 -10.59 8.62
CA LYS A 64 -12.99 -10.76 10.07
C LYS A 64 -11.96 -11.85 10.36
#